data_AF-A0A2V2USK6-F1
#
_entry.id   AF-A0A2V2USK6-F1
#
_cell.length_a   1.000
_cell.length_b   1.000
_cell.length_c   1.000
_cell.angle_alpha   90.00
_cell.angle_beta   90.00
_cell.angle_gamma   90.00
#
_symmetry.space_group_name_H-M   'P 1'
#
loop_
_entity.id
_entity.type
_entity.pdbx_description
1 polymer ?
#
loop_
_entity_poly.entity_id
_entity_poly.type
_entity_poly.pdbx_seq_one_letter_code
_entity_poly.pdbx_strand_id
1 'polypeptide(L)'
;MAAGSYLLYQLLHCDAERLQFVVNSVGGSTTYVCDKAIKTVTSYVGGGASKDVLCDCVMKGHIFYDVTEKGTPPAKYFVSSTGWGMSVVSPPNVGNCDEWEKQVKVERIIMNCPDEMDVKAMCAWMERDGTTDGQAECWKMVEERMDKVGPIPRYIFDANKFVAHSAAIEDALGGINSRDGEKHFTHRE
;
A
#
# COMPACT_ATOMS: atom_id res chain seq x y z
N MET A 1 2.96 -5.21 3.15
CA MET A 1 3.18 -4.20 2.08
C MET A 1 1.81 -3.85 1.49
N ALA A 2 1.50 -2.57 1.40
CA ALA A 2 0.13 -2.04 1.22
C ALA A 2 -0.29 -2.01 -0.26
N ALA A 3 -1.60 -1.99 -0.55
CA ALA A 3 -2.23 -1.89 -1.87
C ALA A 3 -1.56 -0.90 -2.88
N GLY A 4 -0.83 0.11 -2.37
CA GLY A 4 0.03 0.98 -3.16
C GLY A 4 1.08 0.23 -4.01
N SER A 5 1.65 -0.90 -3.56
CA SER A 5 2.65 -1.64 -4.35
C SER A 5 2.05 -2.38 -5.54
N TYR A 6 0.79 -2.84 -5.44
CA TYR A 6 0.09 -3.48 -6.56
C TYR A 6 -0.36 -2.45 -7.60
N LEU A 7 -0.91 -1.31 -7.17
CA LEU A 7 -1.22 -0.20 -8.06
C LEU A 7 0.05 0.37 -8.72
N LEU A 8 1.14 0.48 -7.96
CA LEU A 8 2.46 0.86 -8.48
C LEU A 8 2.94 -0.15 -9.54
N TYR A 9 2.81 -1.45 -9.27
CA TYR A 9 3.13 -2.50 -10.23
C TYR A 9 2.30 -2.35 -11.52
N GLN A 10 0.98 -2.18 -11.42
CA GLN A 10 0.13 -2.01 -12.60
C GLN A 10 0.51 -0.77 -13.43
N LEU A 11 0.81 0.37 -12.80
CA LEU A 11 1.22 1.58 -13.52
C LEU A 11 2.63 1.46 -14.12
N LEU A 12 3.54 0.76 -13.45
CA LEU A 12 4.86 0.42 -14.00
C LEU A 12 4.73 -0.44 -15.27
N HIS A 13 3.69 -1.28 -15.36
CA HIS A 13 3.44 -2.16 -16.52
C HIS A 13 2.42 -1.59 -17.52
N CYS A 14 1.83 -0.41 -17.26
CA CYS A 14 1.04 0.30 -18.26
C CYS A 14 1.91 0.66 -19.48
N ASP A 15 1.28 0.93 -20.61
CA ASP A 15 1.99 1.41 -21.80
C ASP A 15 2.79 2.69 -21.50
N ALA A 16 4.07 2.72 -21.90
CA ALA A 16 4.96 3.85 -21.68
C ALA A 16 4.55 5.08 -22.53
N GLU A 17 3.92 4.88 -23.68
CA GLU A 17 3.39 5.98 -24.51
C GLU A 17 2.20 6.69 -23.83
N ARG A 18 1.48 5.96 -22.97
CA ARG A 18 0.36 6.49 -22.18
C ARG A 18 0.83 7.08 -20.85
N LEU A 19 1.86 6.48 -20.24
CA LEU A 19 2.37 6.85 -18.94
C LEU A 19 3.89 6.61 -18.85
N GLN A 20 4.67 7.65 -19.11
CA GLN A 20 6.13 7.55 -19.16
C GLN A 20 6.75 7.52 -17.76
N PHE A 21 6.24 8.33 -16.84
CA PHE A 21 6.78 8.45 -15.50
C PHE A 21 5.80 7.94 -14.44
N VAL A 22 6.35 7.20 -13.48
CA VAL A 22 5.65 6.82 -12.25
C VAL A 22 6.48 7.32 -11.08
N VAL A 23 5.88 8.17 -10.26
CA VAL A 23 6.56 8.77 -9.11
C VAL A 23 5.95 8.21 -7.84
N ASN A 24 6.78 7.79 -6.89
CA ASN A 24 6.35 7.41 -5.55
C ASN A 24 7.03 8.32 -4.53
N SER A 25 6.26 9.18 -3.86
CA SER A 25 6.76 10.09 -2.83
C SER A 25 6.26 9.66 -1.45
N VAL A 26 7.19 9.52 -0.51
CA VAL A 26 6.92 9.09 0.86
C VAL A 26 7.08 10.30 1.78
N GLY A 27 5.94 10.74 2.36
CA GLY A 27 5.90 11.88 3.28
C GLY A 27 6.44 13.20 2.70
N GLY A 28 6.52 13.32 1.37
CA GLY A 28 7.11 14.47 0.67
C GLY A 28 8.62 14.65 0.87
N SER A 29 9.29 13.71 1.56
CA SER A 29 10.71 13.80 1.90
C SER A 29 11.58 12.92 1.01
N THR A 30 11.06 11.79 0.55
CA THR A 30 11.78 10.85 -0.30
C THR A 30 10.93 10.58 -1.52
N THR A 31 11.46 10.84 -2.71
CA THR A 31 10.74 10.70 -3.97
C THR A 31 11.50 9.77 -4.89
N TYR A 32 10.84 8.72 -5.35
CA TYR A 32 11.34 7.79 -6.34
C TYR A 32 10.70 8.11 -7.69
N VAL A 33 11.51 8.36 -8.70
CA VAL A 33 11.06 8.60 -10.07
C VAL A 33 11.43 7.40 -10.91
N CYS A 34 10.42 6.68 -11.39
CA CYS A 34 10.56 5.59 -12.34
C CYS A 34 10.35 6.14 -13.75
N ASP A 35 11.42 6.16 -14.55
CA ASP A 35 11.35 6.46 -15.98
C ASP A 35 11.21 5.14 -16.75
N LYS A 36 10.07 4.96 -17.40
CA LYS A 36 9.77 3.74 -18.15
C LYS A 36 10.39 3.71 -19.54
N ALA A 37 10.72 4.86 -20.12
CA ALA A 37 11.36 4.94 -21.43
C ALA A 37 12.78 4.37 -21.37
N ILE A 38 13.54 4.74 -20.32
CA ILE A 38 14.90 4.24 -20.10
C ILE A 38 14.97 3.13 -19.05
N LYS A 39 13.84 2.73 -18.45
CA LYS A 39 13.71 1.68 -17.44
C LYS A 39 14.62 1.89 -16.22
N THR A 40 14.66 3.12 -15.70
CA THR A 40 15.46 3.46 -14.52
C THR A 40 14.60 3.93 -13.37
N VAL A 41 15.14 3.81 -12.15
CA VAL A 41 14.55 4.34 -10.92
C VAL A 41 15.59 5.24 -10.26
N THR A 42 15.23 6.49 -9.99
CA THR A 42 16.10 7.46 -9.31
C THR A 42 15.43 7.94 -8.03
N SER A 43 16.19 7.99 -6.93
CA SER A 43 15.71 8.47 -5.63
C SER A 43 16.22 9.88 -5.33
N TYR A 44 15.32 10.76 -4.89
CA TYR A 44 15.59 12.12 -4.45
C TYR A 44 15.24 12.22 -2.96
N VAL A 45 16.25 12.51 -2.14
CA VAL A 45 16.10 12.61 -0.69
C VAL A 45 16.12 14.09 -0.28
N GLY A 46 15.14 14.47 0.53
CA GLY A 46 14.88 15.85 0.94
C GLY A 46 13.68 16.45 0.20
N GLY A 47 12.88 17.26 0.92
CA GLY A 47 11.70 17.92 0.36
C GLY A 47 12.01 18.91 -0.76
N GLY A 48 13.16 19.60 -0.69
CA GLY A 48 13.64 20.48 -1.77
C GLY A 48 13.92 19.72 -3.06
N ALA A 49 14.77 18.70 -3.01
CA ALA A 49 15.08 17.86 -4.17
C ALA A 49 13.84 17.17 -4.75
N SER A 50 12.94 16.70 -3.87
CA SER A 50 11.65 16.12 -4.27
C SER A 50 10.74 17.12 -4.99
N LYS A 51 10.74 18.39 -4.56
CA LYS A 51 9.99 19.46 -5.21
C LYS A 51 10.58 19.78 -6.57
N ASP A 52 11.90 19.94 -6.65
CA ASP A 52 12.56 20.37 -7.88
C ASP A 52 12.33 19.36 -9.01
N VAL A 53 12.50 18.06 -8.74
CA VAL A 53 12.25 17.02 -9.75
C VAL A 53 10.79 16.98 -10.23
N LEU A 54 9.83 17.25 -9.35
CA LEU A 54 8.41 17.28 -9.71
C LEU A 54 8.03 18.54 -10.48
N CYS A 55 8.68 19.67 -10.19
CA CYS A 55 8.48 20.91 -10.94
C CYS A 55 9.10 20.83 -12.34
N ASP A 56 10.23 20.14 -12.48
CA ASP A 56 10.97 20.00 -13.73
C ASP A 56 10.41 18.90 -14.66
N CYS A 57 9.48 18.07 -14.17
CA CYS A 57 8.84 17.01 -14.94
C CYS A 57 7.77 17.56 -15.91
N VAL A 58 8.16 17.79 -17.16
CA VAL A 58 7.27 18.32 -18.23
C VAL A 58 6.39 17.23 -18.89
N MET A 59 6.77 15.95 -18.77
CA MET A 59 6.11 14.83 -19.45
C MET A 59 4.95 14.25 -18.64
N LYS A 60 4.03 13.50 -19.26
CA LYS A 60 2.90 12.86 -18.55
C LYS A 60 3.37 11.77 -17.58
N GLY A 61 2.77 11.73 -16.40
CA GLY A 61 3.03 10.68 -15.43
C GLY A 61 1.97 10.57 -14.34
N HIS A 62 2.21 9.67 -13.40
CA HIS A 62 1.34 9.45 -12.25
C HIS A 62 2.13 9.52 -10.96
N ILE A 63 1.58 10.17 -9.94
CA ILE A 63 2.19 10.32 -8.62
C ILE A 63 1.44 9.46 -7.61
N PHE A 64 2.14 8.58 -6.92
CA PHE A 64 1.71 8.03 -5.64
C PHE A 64 2.31 8.86 -4.51
N TYR A 65 1.45 9.36 -3.64
CA TYR A 65 1.87 10.05 -2.42
C TYR A 65 1.49 9.19 -1.22
N ASP A 66 2.49 8.56 -0.59
CA ASP A 66 2.33 7.79 0.63
C ASP A 66 2.36 8.73 1.84
N VAL A 67 1.20 8.82 2.51
CA VAL A 67 0.98 9.74 3.63
C VAL A 67 1.57 9.15 4.90
N THR A 68 2.67 9.72 5.36
CA THR A 68 3.34 9.31 6.61
C THR A 68 2.85 10.05 7.86
N GLU A 69 2.36 11.28 7.70
CA GLU A 69 1.91 12.15 8.80
C GLU A 69 0.40 12.45 8.70
N LYS A 70 -0.27 12.52 9.86
CA LYS A 70 -1.71 12.73 9.94
C LYS A 70 -2.09 14.16 9.59
N GLY A 71 -3.06 14.32 8.67
CA GLY A 71 -3.67 15.61 8.33
C GLY A 71 -2.84 16.57 7.47
N THR A 72 -1.62 16.21 7.08
CA THR A 72 -0.79 17.09 6.23
C THR A 72 -1.11 16.84 4.76
N PRO A 73 -1.75 17.79 4.04
CA PRO A 73 -2.00 17.64 2.60
C PRO A 73 -0.67 17.58 1.82
N PRO A 74 -0.63 16.99 0.62
CA PRO A 74 0.54 17.06 -0.23
C PRO A 74 0.79 18.52 -0.51
N ALA A 75 2.05 18.90 -0.53
CA ALA A 75 2.41 20.26 -0.90
C ALA A 75 1.81 20.61 -2.28
N LYS A 76 1.39 21.87 -2.46
CA LYS A 76 0.65 22.32 -3.65
C LYS A 76 1.33 21.99 -4.98
N TYR A 77 2.66 21.84 -4.99
CA TYR A 77 3.41 21.47 -6.19
C TYR A 77 3.12 20.05 -6.70
N PHE A 78 2.61 19.15 -5.85
CA PHE A 78 2.08 17.84 -6.27
C PHE A 78 0.75 17.96 -7.02
N VAL A 79 0.01 19.04 -6.80
CA VAL A 79 -1.30 19.32 -7.42
C VAL A 79 -1.15 20.19 -8.68
N SER A 80 -0.06 20.94 -8.80
CA SER A 80 0.18 21.88 -9.90
C SER A 80 0.82 21.27 -11.15
N SER A 81 1.12 19.97 -11.17
CA SER A 81 1.64 19.27 -12.35
C SER A 81 0.51 19.06 -13.36
N THR A 82 0.26 20.08 -14.19
CA THR A 82 -0.72 20.02 -15.27
C THR A 82 -0.46 18.81 -16.17
N GLY A 83 -1.39 17.85 -16.19
CA GLY A 83 -1.30 16.64 -17.01
C GLY A 83 -0.90 15.36 -16.28
N TRP A 84 -0.66 15.41 -14.96
CA TRP A 84 -0.36 14.24 -14.14
C TRP A 84 -1.59 13.74 -13.38
N GLY A 85 -1.72 12.42 -13.29
CA GLY A 85 -2.61 11.78 -12.32
C GLY A 85 -1.94 11.73 -10.95
N MET A 86 -2.72 11.82 -9.88
CA MET A 86 -2.20 11.62 -8.52
C MET A 86 -3.12 10.69 -7.73
N SER A 87 -2.52 9.70 -7.09
CA SER A 87 -3.16 8.84 -6.11
C SER A 87 -2.50 9.06 -4.75
N VAL A 88 -3.34 9.25 -3.75
CA VAL A 88 -2.91 9.42 -2.38
C VAL A 88 -3.14 8.09 -1.67
N VAL A 89 -2.09 7.58 -1.04
CA VAL A 89 -2.15 6.32 -0.31
C VAL A 89 -2.08 6.66 1.18
N SER A 90 -3.17 6.41 1.90
CA SER A 90 -3.23 6.60 3.34
C SER A 90 -3.08 5.26 4.08
N PRO A 91 -2.45 5.25 5.27
CA PRO A 91 -2.48 4.07 6.13
C PRO A 91 -3.92 3.72 6.52
N PRO A 92 -4.24 2.43 6.74
CA PRO A 92 -5.61 1.95 7.00
C PRO A 92 -6.22 2.46 8.31
N ASN A 93 -5.44 3.12 9.17
CA ASN A 93 -5.83 3.44 10.54
C ASN A 93 -6.06 4.93 10.79
N VAL A 94 -6.28 5.73 9.74
CA VAL A 94 -6.39 7.17 9.91
C VAL A 94 -7.45 7.77 8.99
N GLY A 95 -8.38 8.53 9.55
CA GLY A 95 -9.27 9.47 8.83
C GLY A 95 -8.49 10.63 8.19
N ASN A 96 -7.33 10.33 7.59
CA ASN A 96 -6.39 11.30 7.04
C ASN A 96 -6.94 11.95 5.78
N CYS A 97 -7.77 11.23 5.02
CA CYS A 97 -8.28 11.71 3.73
C CYS A 97 -9.51 12.60 3.88
N ASP A 98 -10.10 12.74 5.06
CA ASP A 98 -11.35 13.48 5.25
C ASP A 98 -11.17 14.99 4.99
N GLU A 99 -9.99 15.54 5.30
CA GLU A 99 -9.63 16.91 4.91
C GLU A 99 -9.31 17.04 3.42
N TRP A 100 -8.90 15.95 2.78
CA TRP A 100 -8.45 15.92 1.39
C TRP A 100 -9.62 15.84 0.42
N GLU A 101 -10.62 15.00 0.76
CA GLU A 101 -11.90 14.94 0.07
C GLU A 101 -12.59 16.32 0.01
N LYS A 102 -12.32 17.20 0.99
CA LYS A 102 -12.86 18.57 1.05
C LYS A 102 -12.09 19.57 0.19
N GLN A 103 -10.79 19.39 -0.02
CA GLN A 103 -9.92 20.37 -0.68
C GLN A 103 -9.81 20.17 -2.19
N VAL A 104 -9.99 18.94 -2.67
CA VAL A 104 -9.84 18.58 -4.08
C VAL A 104 -11.05 17.73 -4.47
N LYS A 105 -11.56 17.85 -5.70
CA LYS A 105 -12.62 16.97 -6.23
C LYS A 105 -12.03 15.57 -6.48
N VAL A 106 -11.69 14.86 -5.40
CA VAL A 106 -11.05 13.54 -5.42
C VAL A 106 -12.13 12.46 -5.52
N GLU A 107 -11.86 11.43 -6.31
CA GLU A 107 -12.62 10.20 -6.28
C GLU A 107 -11.99 9.24 -5.27
N ARG A 108 -12.74 8.90 -4.21
CA ARG A 108 -12.28 7.96 -3.20
C ARG A 108 -12.37 6.54 -3.76
N ILE A 109 -11.22 5.88 -3.88
CA ILE A 109 -11.16 4.46 -4.24
C ILE A 109 -10.89 3.66 -2.97
N ILE A 110 -11.86 2.83 -2.59
CA ILE A 110 -11.71 1.86 -1.50
C ILE A 110 -11.26 0.55 -2.15
N MET A 111 -10.02 0.15 -1.87
CA MET A 111 -9.49 -1.13 -2.30
C MET A 111 -9.89 -2.21 -1.29
N ASN A 112 -10.36 -3.36 -1.78
CA ASN A 112 -10.55 -4.53 -0.93
C ASN A 112 -9.20 -5.02 -0.38
N CYS A 113 -9.25 -5.80 0.70
CA CYS A 113 -8.09 -6.59 1.11
C CYS A 113 -7.70 -7.55 -0.02
N PRO A 114 -6.40 -7.80 -0.24
CA PRO A 114 -5.96 -8.80 -1.21
C PRO A 114 -6.58 -10.15 -0.87
N ASP A 115 -6.85 -10.96 -1.88
CA ASP A 115 -7.30 -12.34 -1.68
C ASP A 115 -6.12 -13.32 -1.60
N GLU A 116 -6.44 -14.61 -1.46
CA GLU A 116 -5.43 -15.68 -1.38
C GLU A 116 -4.48 -15.68 -2.58
N MET A 117 -5.02 -15.51 -3.79
CA MET A 117 -4.24 -15.54 -5.02
C MET A 117 -3.36 -14.31 -5.16
N ASP A 118 -3.85 -13.14 -4.75
CA ASP A 118 -3.06 -11.92 -4.66
C ASP A 118 -1.86 -12.12 -3.72
N VAL A 119 -2.09 -12.68 -2.53
CA VAL A 119 -1.02 -12.93 -1.56
C VAL A 119 -0.03 -13.98 -2.06
N LYS A 120 -0.51 -15.04 -2.72
CA LYS A 120 0.34 -16.05 -3.35
C LYS A 120 1.23 -15.46 -4.43
N ALA A 121 0.69 -14.56 -5.24
CA ALA A 121 1.47 -13.80 -6.23
C ALA A 121 2.53 -12.91 -5.56
N MET A 122 2.22 -12.31 -4.40
CA MET A 122 3.22 -11.55 -3.63
C MET A 122 4.37 -12.45 -3.14
N CYS A 123 4.08 -13.66 -2.65
CA CYS A 123 5.11 -14.64 -2.27
C CYS A 123 6.01 -15.00 -3.46
N ALA A 124 5.41 -15.29 -4.62
CA ALA A 124 6.16 -15.58 -5.85
C ALA A 124 7.05 -14.40 -6.27
N TRP A 125 6.56 -13.17 -6.13
CA TRP A 125 7.32 -11.96 -6.49
C TRP A 125 8.44 -11.61 -5.51
N MET A 126 8.25 -11.86 -4.22
CA MET A 126 9.29 -11.65 -3.20
C MET A 126 10.48 -12.59 -3.43
N GLU A 127 10.19 -13.83 -3.84
CA GLU A 127 11.17 -14.87 -4.11
C GLU A 127 11.44 -15.02 -5.61
N ARG A 128 11.26 -13.94 -6.41
CA ARG A 128 11.38 -13.98 -7.87
C ARG A 128 12.79 -14.28 -8.38
N ASP A 129 13.79 -13.88 -7.61
CA ASP A 129 15.21 -14.13 -7.89
C ASP A 129 15.72 -15.38 -7.17
N GLY A 130 14.84 -16.06 -6.41
CA GLY A 130 15.10 -17.25 -5.62
C GLY A 130 14.75 -18.56 -6.34
N THR A 131 14.66 -19.64 -5.58
CA THR A 131 14.26 -20.97 -6.08
C THR A 131 12.75 -21.16 -5.96
N THR A 132 12.22 -22.13 -6.70
CA THR A 132 10.83 -22.61 -6.53
C THR A 132 10.56 -23.04 -5.08
N ASP A 133 11.58 -23.58 -4.39
CA ASP A 133 11.46 -23.98 -2.98
C ASP A 133 11.28 -22.76 -2.06
N GLY A 134 12.02 -21.66 -2.29
CA GLY A 134 11.84 -20.42 -1.55
C GLY A 134 10.43 -19.84 -1.72
N GLN A 135 9.89 -19.87 -2.94
CA GLN A 135 8.50 -19.47 -3.20
C GLN A 135 7.50 -20.32 -2.42
N ALA A 136 7.71 -21.65 -2.38
CA ALA A 136 6.84 -22.58 -1.66
C ALA A 136 6.92 -22.38 -0.13
N GLU A 137 8.11 -22.16 0.42
CA GLU A 137 8.32 -21.87 1.84
C GLU A 137 7.66 -20.55 2.24
N CYS A 138 7.84 -19.50 1.43
CA CYS A 138 7.20 -18.20 1.64
C CYS A 138 5.68 -18.34 1.62
N TRP A 139 5.12 -19.04 0.63
CA TRP A 139 3.67 -19.30 0.55
C TRP A 139 3.16 -20.04 1.79
N LYS A 140 3.78 -21.16 2.15
CA LYS A 140 3.37 -21.98 3.30
C LYS A 140 3.34 -21.17 4.60
N MET A 141 4.38 -20.38 4.86
CA MET A 141 4.43 -19.52 6.04
C MET A 141 3.31 -18.47 6.05
N VAL A 142 3.01 -17.89 4.89
CA VAL A 142 2.04 -16.80 4.78
C VAL A 142 0.60 -17.34 4.85
N GLU A 143 0.33 -18.48 4.23
CA GLU A 143 -0.95 -19.20 4.30
C GLU A 143 -1.33 -19.53 5.76
N GLU A 144 -0.40 -20.10 6.55
CA GLU A 144 -0.63 -20.39 7.97
C GLU A 144 -0.95 -19.14 8.81
N ARG A 145 -0.38 -17.99 8.43
CA ARG A 145 -0.67 -16.71 9.10
C ARG A 145 -2.01 -16.15 8.66
N MET A 146 -2.35 -16.27 7.37
CA MET A 146 -3.62 -15.83 6.81
C MET A 146 -4.81 -16.52 7.47
N ASP A 147 -4.70 -17.81 7.78
CA ASP A 147 -5.75 -18.54 8.50
C ASP A 147 -6.09 -17.92 9.87
N LYS A 148 -5.14 -17.22 10.50
CA LYS A 148 -5.33 -16.59 11.82
C LYS A 148 -5.73 -15.13 11.76
N VAL A 149 -5.11 -14.36 10.86
CA VAL A 149 -5.25 -12.89 10.84
C VAL A 149 -5.85 -12.34 9.54
N GLY A 150 -6.29 -13.22 8.65
CA GLY A 150 -6.75 -12.88 7.31
C GLY A 150 -5.63 -12.47 6.36
N PRO A 151 -5.97 -12.15 5.09
CA PRO A 151 -5.00 -11.74 4.06
C PRO A 151 -4.59 -10.29 4.24
N ILE A 152 -4.01 -9.95 5.39
CA ILE A 152 -3.54 -8.61 5.71
C ILE A 152 -2.01 -8.59 5.61
N PRO A 153 -1.43 -8.05 4.52
CA PRO A 153 0.01 -8.06 4.28
C PRO A 153 0.87 -7.49 5.40
N ARG A 154 0.30 -6.62 6.24
CA ARG A 154 0.98 -6.02 7.40
C ARG A 154 1.34 -7.06 8.46
N TYR A 155 0.48 -8.06 8.65
CA TYR A 155 0.65 -9.06 9.69
C TYR A 155 1.25 -10.33 9.12
N ILE A 156 0.81 -10.79 7.94
CA ILE A 156 1.25 -12.08 7.40
C ILE A 156 2.72 -12.10 6.93
N PHE A 157 3.30 -10.96 6.53
CA PHE A 157 4.70 -10.89 6.08
C PHE A 157 5.70 -10.44 7.16
N ASP A 158 5.23 -10.05 8.35
CA ASP A 158 6.09 -9.54 9.43
C ASP A 158 5.86 -10.38 10.69
N ALA A 159 6.84 -11.19 11.06
CA ALA A 159 6.71 -12.14 12.16
C ALA A 159 6.39 -11.46 13.51
N ASN A 160 7.00 -10.31 13.77
CA ASN A 160 6.77 -9.58 15.03
C ASN A 160 5.36 -9.00 15.08
N LYS A 161 4.92 -8.41 13.96
CA LYS A 161 3.56 -7.87 13.86
C LYS A 161 2.50 -8.99 13.87
N PHE A 162 2.79 -10.14 13.28
CA PHE A 162 1.94 -11.33 13.34
C PHE A 162 1.71 -11.77 14.77
N VAL A 163 2.79 -11.97 15.54
CA VAL A 163 2.72 -12.43 16.94
C VAL A 163 1.92 -11.45 17.79
N ALA A 164 2.24 -10.15 17.69
CA ALA A 164 1.54 -9.13 18.46
C ALA A 164 0.05 -9.05 18.11
N HIS A 165 -0.30 -9.13 16.82
CA HIS A 165 -1.69 -9.05 16.40
C HIS A 165 -2.48 -10.32 16.73
N SER A 166 -1.88 -11.49 16.56
CA SER A 166 -2.49 -12.77 16.94
C SER A 166 -2.79 -12.81 18.43
N ALA A 167 -1.86 -12.37 19.27
CA ALA A 167 -2.09 -12.29 20.72
C ALA A 167 -3.26 -11.34 21.07
N ALA A 168 -3.38 -10.21 20.38
CA ALA A 168 -4.50 -9.28 20.58
C ALA A 168 -5.84 -9.87 20.13
N ILE A 169 -5.86 -10.67 19.06
CA ILE A 169 -7.07 -11.39 18.61
C ILE A 169 -7.48 -12.44 19.65
N GLU A 170 -6.54 -13.25 20.13
CA GLU A 170 -6.81 -14.28 21.16
C GLU A 170 -7.30 -13.66 22.47
N ASP A 171 -6.70 -12.56 22.91
CA ASP A 171 -7.16 -11.82 24.10
C ASP A 171 -8.60 -11.29 23.92
N ALA A 172 -8.91 -10.73 22.75
CA ALA A 172 -10.26 -10.28 22.44
C ALA A 172 -11.28 -11.44 22.42
N LEU A 173 -10.92 -12.59 21.83
CA LEU A 173 -11.75 -13.79 21.81
C LEU A 173 -11.96 -14.35 23.22
N GLY A 174 -10.91 -14.40 24.05
CA GLY A 174 -11.00 -14.77 25.46
C GLY A 174 -11.91 -13.83 26.26
N GLY A 175 -11.86 -12.53 25.97
CA GLY A 175 -12.75 -11.52 26.53
C GLY A 175 -14.22 -11.72 26.15
N ILE A 176 -14.51 -12.21 24.93
CA ILE A 176 -15.88 -12.55 24.51
C ILE A 176 -16.37 -13.81 25.23
N ASN A 177 -15.53 -14.85 25.27
CA ASN A 177 -15.87 -16.13 25.90
C ASN A 177 -16.09 -16.01 27.41
N SER A 178 -15.33 -15.13 28.08
CA SER A 178 -15.48 -14.88 29.52
C SER A 178 -16.69 -14.02 29.91
N ARG A 179 -17.31 -13.31 28.96
CA ARG A 179 -18.44 -12.40 29.20
C ARG A 179 -19.81 -13.01 28.86
N ASP A 180 -19.92 -14.34 28.75
CA ASP A 180 -21.17 -15.06 28.48
C ASP A 180 -21.74 -14.75 27.07
N GLY A 181 -20.88 -14.67 26.06
CA GLY A 181 -21.22 -14.38 24.66
C GLY A 181 -22.08 -15.45 23.95
N GLU A 182 -22.21 -16.65 24.52
CA GLU A 182 -23.03 -17.74 23.98
C GLU A 182 -24.51 -17.36 23.80
N LYS A 183 -25.04 -16.43 24.61
CA LYS A 183 -26.45 -16.01 24.53
C LYS A 183 -26.77 -15.13 23.31
N HIS A 184 -25.77 -14.64 22.57
CA HIS A 184 -25.96 -13.69 21.48
C HIS A 184 -25.65 -14.25 20.08
N PHE A 185 -25.07 -15.44 19.97
CA PHE A 185 -24.86 -16.12 18.70
C PHE A 185 -25.90 -17.22 18.53
N THR A 186 -27.13 -16.86 18.16
CA THR A 186 -28.09 -17.86 17.66
C THR A 186 -27.58 -18.38 16.32
N HIS A 187 -27.27 -19.67 16.25
CA HIS A 187 -27.08 -20.37 14.98
C HIS A 187 -28.30 -20.09 14.09
N ARG A 188 -28.08 -19.47 12.93
CA ARG A 188 -29.10 -19.34 11.89
C ARG A 188 -28.97 -20.60 11.03
N GLU A 189 -29.91 -21.53 11.23
CA GLU A 189 -30.11 -22.71 10.36
C GLU A 189 -30.44 -22.31 8.92
#